data_AF-A0A7T5RCY1-F1
#
_entry.id   AF-A0A7T5RCY1-F1
#
_cell.length_a   1.000
_cell.length_b   1.000
_cell.length_c   1.000
_cell.angle_alpha   90.00
_cell.angle_beta   90.00
_cell.angle_gamma   90.00
#
_symmetry.space_group_name_H-M   'P 1'
#
loop_
_entity.id
_entity.type
_entity.pdbx_description
1 polymer ?
#
loop_
_entity_poly.entity_id
_entity_poly.type
_entity_poly.pdbx_seq_one_letter_code
_entity_poly.pdbx_strand_id
1 'polypeptide(L)'
;MEFERAGRVHVDLSPKNPFGLTFPAPDKNRSLYIEEPKNFGVGTSQSSQDLTRTVMLAHLVIRHFPAVIETNFKVDHTIFLNEVYKHYGFSPPKIVKSKDQVEPIFMESKEDKTEKILYANAHSGGLDSVYRAALLLSQNKKVLIAHLRNLNPKGNYREAVASREQAQSFGLPYEEIRLRNGTDNTGFSAMRTRDMFLALAVAMASAPYGSTKVFIEGDMQVGPKSHFSEYKPAWEFFNKLMKDSGLNSQAEGIDAHDIETIGEVIKLEKNLGIDIIPLVQNCFTAPYQMGNNRGKWERETPAIFENSSDHWCGSCIKCRRMTLGRIYYHDPRFAKVPKREIKYFVNDTYKWLEEYPNNSDLISESFLRHLGNLGTNSF
;
A
#
# COMPACT_ATOMS: atom_id res chain seq x y z
N MET A 1 4.06 -22.91 6.47
CA MET A 1 4.91 -21.74 6.80
C MET A 1 5.77 -22.16 7.97
N GLU A 2 7.08 -22.24 7.78
CA GLU A 2 8.01 -22.39 8.90
C GLU A 2 8.17 -21.02 9.57
N PHE A 3 7.96 -20.97 10.88
CA PHE A 3 8.12 -19.76 11.68
C PHE A 3 9.39 -19.90 12.49
N GLU A 4 10.35 -19.00 12.30
CA GLU A 4 11.48 -18.88 13.22
C GLU A 4 10.96 -18.25 14.52
N ARG A 5 10.68 -19.06 15.54
CA ARG A 5 10.15 -18.56 16.81
C ARG A 5 11.30 -18.06 17.68
N ALA A 6 11.39 -16.75 17.87
CA ALA A 6 12.30 -16.19 18.86
C ALA A 6 11.76 -16.46 20.29
N GLY A 7 12.64 -16.85 21.22
CA GLY A 7 12.24 -17.03 22.62
C GLY A 7 11.89 -15.70 23.30
N ARG A 8 12.86 -14.79 23.33
CA ARG A 8 12.74 -13.43 23.85
C ARG A 8 13.36 -12.45 22.87
N VAL A 9 12.73 -11.30 22.67
CA VAL A 9 13.32 -10.15 21.97
C VAL A 9 13.32 -8.92 22.87
N HIS A 10 14.26 -8.02 22.65
CA HIS A 10 14.35 -6.72 23.32
C HIS A 10 14.08 -5.62 22.31
N VAL A 11 13.17 -4.69 22.62
CA VAL A 11 12.81 -3.57 21.73
C VAL A 11 12.91 -2.25 22.47
N ASP A 12 13.73 -1.35 21.94
CA ASP A 12 13.97 -0.02 22.47
C ASP A 12 13.23 1.05 21.69
N LEU A 13 12.52 1.92 22.43
CA LEU A 13 12.07 3.23 22.00
C LEU A 13 13.23 4.23 22.06
N SER A 14 13.35 5.03 21.00
CA SER A 14 14.28 6.15 20.92
C SER A 14 13.86 7.29 21.87
N PRO A 15 14.77 7.77 22.73
CA PRO A 15 14.51 8.95 23.58
C PRO A 15 14.23 10.24 22.79
N LYS A 16 14.59 10.27 21.50
CA LYS A 16 14.46 11.45 20.63
C LYS A 16 13.35 11.33 19.60
N ASN A 17 12.71 10.17 19.49
CA ASN A 17 11.65 9.95 18.51
C ASN A 17 10.58 9.03 19.13
N PRO A 18 9.37 9.55 19.40
CA PRO A 18 8.30 8.78 20.03
C PRO A 18 7.78 7.64 19.14
N PHE A 19 8.16 7.58 17.87
CA PHE A 19 7.83 6.51 16.93
C PHE A 19 9.10 5.81 16.42
N GLY A 20 10.19 5.84 17.18
CA GLY A 20 11.45 5.20 16.79
C GLY A 20 11.72 3.92 17.56
N LEU A 21 11.48 2.75 16.95
CA LEU A 21 11.68 1.45 17.58
C LEU A 21 12.91 0.73 17.01
N THR A 22 13.69 0.10 17.88
CA THR A 22 14.89 -0.68 17.51
C THR A 22 14.86 -2.04 18.18
N PHE A 23 15.16 -3.09 17.43
CA PHE A 23 15.29 -4.46 17.90
C PHE A 23 16.71 -4.95 17.55
N PRO A 24 17.60 -5.14 18.55
CA PRO A 24 18.92 -5.70 18.31
C PRO A 24 18.83 -7.16 17.86
N ALA A 25 19.42 -7.48 16.70
CA ALA A 25 19.53 -8.86 16.20
C ALA A 25 21.02 -9.22 15.99
N PRO A 26 21.38 -10.52 15.97
CA PRO A 26 22.78 -10.96 15.93
C PRO A 26 23.59 -10.47 14.73
N ASP A 27 22.93 -10.27 13.59
CA ASP A 27 23.52 -9.85 12.32
C ASP A 27 23.44 -8.33 12.13
N LYS A 28 22.27 -7.73 12.37
CA LYS A 28 22.05 -6.29 12.22
C LYS A 28 20.86 -5.84 13.06
N ASN A 29 20.98 -4.66 13.65
CA ASN A 29 19.85 -4.02 14.32
C ASN A 29 18.70 -3.79 13.34
N ARG A 30 17.53 -4.27 13.72
CA ARG A 30 16.28 -4.00 13.01
C ARG A 30 15.64 -2.75 13.59
N SER A 31 15.00 -1.97 12.73
CA SER A 31 14.44 -0.69 13.15
C SER A 31 13.19 -0.32 12.38
N LEU A 32 12.32 0.44 13.03
CA LEU A 32 11.15 1.05 12.41
C LEU A 32 10.95 2.43 13.02
N TYR A 33 11.07 3.47 12.19
CA TYR A 33 10.94 4.86 12.59
C TYR A 33 9.97 5.58 11.67
N ILE A 34 9.13 6.46 12.22
CA ILE A 34 8.55 7.57 11.45
C ILE A 34 9.55 8.72 11.55
N GLU A 35 10.21 9.03 10.44
CA GLU A 35 11.26 10.06 10.39
C GLU A 35 10.69 11.42 10.00
N GLU A 36 9.73 11.44 9.07
CA GLU A 36 9.03 12.65 8.64
C GLU A 36 7.52 12.39 8.52
N PRO A 37 6.69 13.42 8.77
CA PRO A 37 7.10 14.72 9.29
C PRO A 37 7.52 14.63 10.77
N LYS A 38 8.42 15.51 11.24
CA LYS A 38 8.95 15.44 12.62
C LYS A 38 7.87 15.60 13.69
N ASN A 39 6.79 16.27 13.33
CA ASN A 39 5.60 16.50 14.15
C ASN A 39 4.47 15.48 13.86
N PHE A 40 4.80 14.29 13.32
CA PHE A 40 3.80 13.24 13.13
C PHE A 40 3.06 12.93 14.44
N GLY A 41 1.73 12.80 14.36
CA GLY A 41 0.86 12.56 15.52
C GLY A 41 0.41 13.81 16.27
N VAL A 42 0.94 15.00 15.94
CA VAL A 42 0.39 16.26 16.44
C VAL A 42 -1.10 16.38 16.12
N GLY A 43 -1.90 16.80 17.10
CA GLY A 43 -3.35 16.93 16.98
C GLY A 43 -4.13 15.63 17.23
N THR A 44 -3.46 14.55 17.63
CA THR A 44 -4.10 13.27 18.00
C THR A 44 -3.96 12.99 19.49
N SER A 45 -4.81 12.12 20.02
CA SER A 45 -4.77 11.78 21.44
C SER A 45 -3.52 10.98 21.80
N GLN A 46 -3.11 11.03 23.07
CA GLN A 46 -2.04 10.16 23.60
C GLN A 46 -2.33 8.67 23.30
N SER A 47 -3.58 8.26 23.47
CA SER A 47 -4.03 6.89 23.24
C SER A 47 -3.86 6.46 21.77
N SER A 48 -4.10 7.36 20.81
CA SER A 48 -3.87 7.09 19.37
C SER A 48 -2.39 6.92 19.04
N GLN A 49 -1.55 7.73 19.68
CA GLN A 49 -0.09 7.65 19.53
C GLN A 49 0.47 6.36 20.15
N ASP A 50 -0.09 5.93 21.28
CA ASP A 50 0.24 4.65 21.91
C ASP A 50 -0.18 3.46 21.05
N LEU A 51 -1.40 3.49 20.50
CA LEU A 51 -1.85 2.47 19.55
C LEU A 51 -0.91 2.38 18.34
N THR A 52 -0.48 3.53 17.81
CA THR A 52 0.47 3.59 16.69
C THR A 52 1.79 2.93 17.03
N ARG A 53 2.38 3.24 18.20
CA ARG A 53 3.59 2.54 18.68
C ARG A 53 3.38 1.03 18.82
N THR A 54 2.23 0.59 19.31
CA THR A 54 1.95 -0.85 19.47
C THR A 54 1.81 -1.58 18.13
N VAL A 55 1.17 -0.95 17.13
CA VAL A 55 1.10 -1.49 15.76
C VAL A 55 2.50 -1.51 15.12
N MET A 56 3.32 -0.48 15.34
CA MET A 56 4.71 -0.46 14.88
C MET A 56 5.55 -1.55 15.55
N LEU A 57 5.38 -1.77 16.86
CA LEU A 57 6.04 -2.85 17.60
C LEU A 57 5.65 -4.20 17.01
N ALA A 58 4.35 -4.43 16.77
CA ALA A 58 3.87 -5.62 16.09
C ALA A 58 4.55 -5.79 14.74
N HIS A 59 4.52 -4.76 13.87
CA HIS A 59 5.13 -4.82 12.55
C HIS A 59 6.64 -5.13 12.57
N LEU A 60 7.37 -4.63 13.57
CA LEU A 60 8.79 -4.88 13.76
C LEU A 60 9.10 -6.34 14.17
N VAL A 61 8.28 -6.94 15.03
CA VAL A 61 8.57 -8.26 15.62
C VAL A 61 7.80 -9.41 14.98
N ILE A 62 6.78 -9.14 14.16
CA ILE A 62 5.81 -10.14 13.70
C ILE A 62 6.42 -11.27 12.88
N ARG A 63 7.59 -11.05 12.27
CA ARG A 63 8.33 -12.10 11.55
C ARG A 63 8.66 -13.29 12.47
N HIS A 64 8.94 -13.01 13.73
CA HIS A 64 9.53 -13.96 14.70
C HIS A 64 8.55 -14.51 15.74
N PHE A 65 7.35 -13.91 15.87
CA PHE A 65 6.37 -14.23 16.91
C PHE A 65 6.98 -14.54 18.29
N PRO A 66 7.79 -13.62 18.85
CA PRO A 66 8.49 -13.87 20.09
C PRO A 66 7.53 -14.19 21.23
N ALA A 67 7.90 -15.14 22.10
CA ALA A 67 7.08 -15.47 23.27
C ALA A 67 7.16 -14.39 24.36
N VAL A 68 8.29 -13.68 24.44
CA VAL A 68 8.51 -12.56 25.36
C VAL A 68 9.03 -11.35 24.59
N ILE A 69 8.40 -10.19 24.79
CA ILE A 69 8.88 -8.91 24.26
C ILE A 69 9.26 -8.05 25.45
N GLU A 70 10.56 -7.83 25.62
CA GLU A 70 11.10 -6.91 26.61
C GLU A 70 11.19 -5.50 26.00
N THR A 71 10.68 -4.49 26.69
CA THR A 71 10.59 -3.11 26.17
C THR A 71 11.08 -2.09 27.18
N ASN A 72 11.76 -1.06 26.68
CA ASN A 72 12.17 0.09 27.48
C ASN A 72 11.08 1.17 27.57
N PHE A 73 9.84 0.87 27.17
CA PHE A 73 8.72 1.79 27.16
C PHE A 73 7.43 1.04 27.52
N LYS A 74 6.41 1.77 27.97
CA LYS A 74 5.10 1.18 28.21
C LYS A 74 4.42 0.82 26.88
N VAL A 75 4.03 -0.44 26.73
CA VAL A 75 3.20 -0.92 25.60
C VAL A 75 1.74 -0.93 26.03
N ASP A 76 0.96 -0.01 25.48
CA ASP A 76 -0.49 0.04 25.64
C ASP A 76 -1.21 -0.69 24.48
N HIS A 77 -2.53 -0.86 24.56
CA HIS A 77 -3.32 -1.55 23.52
C HIS A 77 -2.81 -2.96 23.15
N THR A 78 -2.28 -3.71 24.13
CA THR A 78 -1.73 -5.07 23.93
C THR A 78 -2.74 -6.05 23.33
N ILE A 79 -4.04 -5.74 23.40
CA ILE A 79 -5.10 -6.48 22.71
C ILE A 79 -4.83 -6.61 21.20
N PHE A 80 -4.22 -5.61 20.55
CA PHE A 80 -3.84 -5.72 19.14
C PHE A 80 -2.83 -6.84 18.91
N LEU A 81 -1.74 -6.87 19.70
CA LEU A 81 -0.74 -7.94 19.64
C LEU A 81 -1.38 -9.31 19.93
N ASN A 82 -2.30 -9.38 20.90
CA ASN A 82 -2.97 -10.62 21.25
C ASN A 82 -3.77 -11.18 20.07
N GLU A 83 -4.58 -10.35 19.40
CA GLU A 83 -5.40 -10.79 18.27
C GLU A 83 -4.55 -11.19 17.06
N VAL A 84 -3.48 -10.43 16.78
CA VAL A 84 -2.51 -10.81 15.74
C VAL A 84 -1.91 -12.19 16.03
N TYR A 85 -1.43 -12.44 17.25
CA TYR A 85 -0.81 -13.73 17.60
C TYR A 85 -1.82 -14.89 17.50
N LYS A 86 -3.03 -14.70 18.02
CA LYS A 86 -4.10 -15.71 17.96
C LYS A 86 -4.47 -16.06 16.52
N HIS A 87 -4.55 -15.08 15.62
CA HIS A 87 -4.86 -15.30 14.20
C HIS A 87 -3.88 -16.29 13.54
N TYR A 88 -2.60 -16.23 13.93
CA TYR A 88 -1.57 -17.12 13.43
C TYR A 88 -1.35 -18.37 14.29
N GLY A 89 -2.24 -18.65 15.26
CA GLY A 89 -2.19 -19.85 16.10
C GLY A 89 -1.14 -19.81 17.22
N PHE A 90 -0.64 -18.63 17.57
CA PHE A 90 0.34 -18.46 18.65
C PHE A 90 -0.31 -17.96 19.94
N SER A 91 0.28 -18.33 21.08
CA SER A 91 -0.04 -17.71 22.36
C SER A 91 0.43 -16.25 22.37
N PRO A 92 -0.37 -15.30 22.90
CA PRO A 92 0.05 -13.91 23.00
C PRO A 92 1.38 -13.72 23.73
N PRO A 93 2.20 -12.72 23.35
CA PRO A 93 3.51 -12.52 23.95
C PRO A 93 3.40 -11.93 25.36
N LYS A 94 4.29 -12.34 26.25
CA LYS A 94 4.46 -11.64 27.54
C LYS A 94 5.26 -10.36 27.32
N ILE A 95 4.66 -9.21 27.65
CA ILE A 95 5.36 -7.93 27.65
C ILE A 95 6.07 -7.73 28.99
N VAL A 96 7.38 -7.48 28.96
CA VAL A 96 8.21 -7.24 30.14
C VAL A 96 8.87 -5.87 30.02
N LYS A 97 8.95 -5.14 31.14
CA LYS A 97 9.65 -3.85 31.19
C LYS A 97 11.14 -4.08 31.44
N SER A 98 11.99 -3.42 30.66
CA SER A 98 13.42 -3.33 30.94
C SER A 98 13.68 -2.31 32.07
N LYS A 99 14.91 -2.27 32.58
CA LYS A 99 15.29 -1.35 33.68
C LYS A 99 15.25 0.12 33.28
N ASP A 100 15.70 0.44 32.07
CA ASP A 100 15.89 1.82 31.61
C ASP A 100 14.64 2.31 30.87
N GLN A 101 13.60 2.68 31.60
CA GLN A 101 12.34 3.13 30.97
C GLN A 101 12.49 4.53 30.33
N VAL A 102 11.92 4.67 29.13
CA VAL A 102 11.84 5.88 28.32
C VAL A 102 10.37 6.29 28.19
N GLU A 103 10.07 7.50 28.61
CA GLU A 103 8.78 8.13 28.35
C GLU A 103 8.84 8.89 27.01
N PRO A 104 7.98 8.58 26.04
CA PRO A 104 7.94 9.30 24.78
C PRO A 104 7.54 10.76 24.99
N ILE A 105 8.27 11.67 24.35
CA ILE A 105 7.90 13.09 24.28
C ILE A 105 7.24 13.33 22.92
N PHE A 106 5.96 13.71 22.96
CA PHE A 106 5.21 14.07 21.77
C PHE A 106 5.23 15.58 21.58
N MET A 107 5.27 16.02 20.32
CA MET A 107 5.17 17.44 20.02
C MET A 107 3.74 17.92 20.27
N GLU A 108 3.60 19.13 20.82
CA GLU A 108 2.30 19.80 20.95
C GLU A 108 1.91 20.52 19.65
N SER A 109 0.60 20.65 19.41
CA SER A 109 0.08 21.36 18.24
C SER A 109 0.41 22.85 18.30
N LYS A 110 0.88 23.41 17.18
CA LYS A 110 1.09 24.86 17.02
C LYS A 110 0.21 25.48 15.95
N GLU A 111 -0.44 24.67 15.11
CA GLU A 111 -1.25 25.15 13.99
C GLU A 111 -2.46 24.24 13.81
N ASP A 112 -3.65 24.82 13.89
CA ASP A 112 -4.88 24.16 13.50
C ASP A 112 -5.01 24.22 11.99
N LYS A 113 -5.12 23.06 11.33
CA LYS A 113 -5.49 23.04 9.91
C LYS A 113 -6.96 23.42 9.80
N THR A 114 -7.22 24.55 9.14
CA THR A 114 -8.57 25.09 8.99
C THR A 114 -9.37 24.41 7.87
N GLU A 115 -8.71 23.69 6.96
CA GLU A 115 -9.40 22.95 5.91
C GLU A 115 -9.96 21.62 6.42
N LYS A 116 -11.28 21.43 6.24
CA LYS A 116 -11.95 20.17 6.56
C LYS A 116 -11.97 19.22 5.37
N ILE A 117 -11.36 18.05 5.51
CA ILE A 117 -11.27 17.01 4.48
C ILE A 117 -11.73 15.68 5.09
N LEU A 118 -12.91 15.21 4.69
CA LEU A 118 -13.54 14.04 5.30
C LEU A 118 -12.89 12.71 4.88
N TYR A 119 -12.30 12.66 3.68
CA TYR A 119 -11.80 11.44 3.07
C TYR A 119 -10.28 11.50 2.95
N ALA A 120 -9.59 10.45 3.39
CA ALA A 120 -8.16 10.26 3.15
C ALA A 120 -7.94 8.99 2.33
N ASN A 121 -7.03 9.05 1.37
CA ASN A 121 -6.69 7.96 0.49
C ASN A 121 -5.23 7.59 0.69
N ALA A 122 -4.97 6.37 1.18
CA ALA A 122 -3.64 5.80 1.16
C ALA A 122 -3.21 5.59 -0.29
N HIS A 123 -2.08 6.18 -0.68
CA HIS A 123 -1.72 6.35 -2.08
C HIS A 123 -0.32 5.86 -2.41
N SER A 124 -0.23 4.79 -3.20
CA SER A 124 1.05 4.21 -3.66
C SER A 124 1.50 4.81 -4.99
N GLY A 125 0.58 5.40 -5.74
CA GLY A 125 0.76 5.85 -7.12
C GLY A 125 0.55 4.76 -8.18
N GLY A 126 0.19 3.56 -7.74
CA GLY A 126 -0.31 2.49 -8.60
C GLY A 126 -1.77 2.72 -9.00
N LEU A 127 -2.22 1.97 -10.02
CA LEU A 127 -3.55 2.13 -10.64
C LEU A 127 -4.68 2.25 -9.62
N ASP A 128 -4.75 1.32 -8.67
CA ASP A 128 -5.89 1.19 -7.77
C ASP A 128 -6.04 2.42 -6.86
N SER A 129 -4.92 2.91 -6.34
CA SER A 129 -4.90 4.11 -5.49
C SER A 129 -5.23 5.40 -6.25
N VAL A 130 -4.85 5.49 -7.53
CA VAL A 130 -5.13 6.63 -8.42
C VAL A 130 -6.57 6.62 -8.90
N TYR A 131 -7.06 5.47 -9.34
CA TYR A 131 -8.46 5.27 -9.72
C TYR A 131 -9.38 5.66 -8.56
N ARG A 132 -9.09 5.21 -7.33
CA ARG A 132 -9.89 5.58 -6.16
C ARG A 132 -9.90 7.09 -5.90
N ALA A 133 -8.75 7.77 -6.04
CA ALA A 133 -8.70 9.22 -5.91
C ALA A 133 -9.58 9.92 -6.96
N ALA A 134 -9.47 9.51 -8.22
CA ALA A 134 -10.25 10.04 -9.33
C ALA A 134 -11.76 9.76 -9.17
N LEU A 135 -12.14 8.57 -8.71
CA LEU A 135 -13.54 8.23 -8.44
C LEU A 135 -14.13 9.12 -7.35
N LEU A 136 -13.41 9.35 -6.25
CA LEU A 136 -13.84 10.27 -5.20
C LEU A 136 -13.98 11.70 -5.72
N LEU A 137 -13.04 12.15 -6.55
CA LEU A 137 -13.11 13.45 -7.21
C LEU A 137 -14.34 13.59 -8.13
N SER A 138 -14.67 12.59 -8.94
CA SER A 138 -15.88 12.59 -9.78
C SER A 138 -17.18 12.66 -9.00
N GLN A 139 -17.13 12.30 -7.72
CA GLN A 139 -18.25 12.41 -6.77
C GLN A 139 -18.24 13.74 -6.02
N ASN A 140 -17.43 14.72 -6.45
CA ASN A 140 -17.21 16.01 -5.81
C ASN A 140 -16.74 15.89 -4.34
N LYS A 141 -16.03 14.81 -4.01
CA LYS A 141 -15.47 14.62 -2.67
C LYS A 141 -14.07 15.22 -2.61
N LYS A 142 -13.85 16.09 -1.61
CA LYS A 142 -12.50 16.50 -1.23
C LYS A 142 -11.78 15.33 -0.56
N VAL A 143 -10.62 14.95 -1.08
CA VAL A 143 -9.83 13.82 -0.58
C VAL A 143 -8.39 14.25 -0.31
N LEU A 144 -7.86 13.84 0.83
CA LEU A 144 -6.44 13.96 1.16
C LEU A 144 -5.69 12.76 0.58
N ILE A 145 -4.65 13.01 -0.20
CA ILE A 145 -3.71 11.97 -0.62
C ILE A 145 -2.65 11.82 0.46
N ALA A 146 -2.50 10.62 1.01
CA ALA A 146 -1.51 10.32 2.03
C ALA A 146 -0.61 9.15 1.58
N HIS A 147 0.70 9.39 1.56
CA HIS A 147 1.70 8.40 1.13
C HIS A 147 2.59 7.99 2.29
N LEU A 148 2.64 6.69 2.59
CA LEU A 148 3.58 6.13 3.55
C LEU A 148 4.82 5.59 2.83
N ARG A 149 5.84 6.45 2.71
CA ARG A 149 7.08 6.14 2.01
C ARG A 149 7.94 5.16 2.81
N ASN A 150 8.64 4.27 2.11
CA ASN A 150 9.51 3.24 2.70
C ASN A 150 8.78 2.14 3.47
N LEU A 151 7.46 2.01 3.30
CA LEU A 151 6.74 0.83 3.78
C LEU A 151 7.25 -0.44 3.09
N ASN A 152 7.50 -0.38 1.78
CA ASN A 152 8.17 -1.42 1.00
C ASN A 152 9.58 -0.96 0.64
N PRO A 153 10.68 -1.64 1.01
CA PRO A 153 12.04 -1.11 0.79
C PRO A 153 12.45 -0.90 -0.69
N LYS A 154 11.74 -1.46 -1.67
CA LYS A 154 12.07 -1.35 -3.10
C LYS A 154 11.16 -0.32 -3.79
N GLY A 155 11.72 0.56 -4.63
CA GLY A 155 10.95 1.50 -5.46
C GLY A 155 10.53 2.83 -4.80
N ASN A 156 10.82 2.99 -3.51
CA ASN A 156 10.30 4.06 -2.64
C ASN A 156 10.37 5.50 -3.10
N TYR A 157 11.51 5.92 -3.67
CA TYR A 157 11.64 7.31 -4.10
C TYR A 157 10.71 7.61 -5.28
N ARG A 158 10.61 6.67 -6.22
CA ARG A 158 9.76 6.82 -7.42
C ARG A 158 8.28 6.71 -7.07
N GLU A 159 7.93 5.84 -6.12
CA GLU A 159 6.58 5.77 -5.53
C GLU A 159 6.14 7.13 -4.98
N ALA A 160 6.96 7.74 -4.12
CA ALA A 160 6.66 9.02 -3.51
C ALA A 160 6.56 10.16 -4.53
N VAL A 161 7.47 10.21 -5.51
CA VAL A 161 7.44 11.23 -6.58
C VAL A 161 6.15 11.13 -7.39
N ALA A 162 5.81 9.94 -7.88
CA ALA A 162 4.59 9.76 -8.68
C ALA A 162 3.32 10.05 -7.89
N SER A 163 3.26 9.58 -6.64
CA SER A 163 2.15 9.86 -5.72
C SER A 163 1.93 11.37 -5.53
N ARG A 164 3.03 12.13 -5.39
CA ARG A 164 2.99 13.59 -5.33
C ARG A 164 2.55 14.23 -6.65
N GLU A 165 3.13 13.81 -7.78
CA GLU A 165 2.79 14.34 -9.10
C GLU A 165 1.31 14.12 -9.44
N GLN A 166 0.75 12.96 -9.11
CA GLN A 166 -0.67 12.65 -9.28
C GLN A 166 -1.56 13.55 -8.41
N ALA A 167 -1.22 13.70 -7.12
CA ALA A 167 -1.96 14.60 -6.24
C ALA A 167 -1.94 16.04 -6.75
N GLN A 168 -0.77 16.53 -7.19
CA GLN A 168 -0.62 17.86 -7.77
C GLN A 168 -1.42 18.02 -9.06
N SER A 169 -1.35 17.04 -9.97
CA SER A 169 -2.11 17.05 -11.23
C SER A 169 -3.61 17.07 -11.01
N PHE A 170 -4.10 16.51 -9.90
CA PHE A 170 -5.52 16.45 -9.57
C PHE A 170 -5.97 17.61 -8.68
N GLY A 171 -5.05 18.52 -8.30
CA GLY A 171 -5.34 19.61 -7.36
C GLY A 171 -5.74 19.12 -5.96
N LEU A 172 -5.22 17.97 -5.56
CA LEU A 172 -5.50 17.34 -4.26
C LEU A 172 -4.41 17.66 -3.23
N PRO A 173 -4.78 17.89 -1.96
CA PRO A 173 -3.80 18.02 -0.88
C PRO A 173 -3.04 16.71 -0.68
N TYR A 174 -1.76 16.83 -0.32
CA TYR A 174 -0.81 15.73 -0.25
C TYR A 174 -0.02 15.73 1.07
N GLU A 175 0.04 14.58 1.73
CA GLU A 175 0.85 14.34 2.93
C GLU A 175 1.80 13.15 2.70
N GLU A 176 3.10 13.37 2.89
CA GLU A 176 4.12 12.31 2.87
C GLU A 176 4.54 11.96 4.30
N ILE A 177 4.46 10.69 4.65
CA ILE A 177 4.98 10.13 5.89
C ILE A 177 6.17 9.24 5.52
N ARG A 178 7.38 9.62 5.94
CA ARG A 178 8.60 8.90 5.61
C ARG A 178 9.00 7.96 6.72
N LEU A 179 9.07 6.67 6.40
CA LEU A 179 9.59 5.66 7.32
C LEU A 179 11.10 5.47 7.14
N ARG A 180 11.80 5.12 8.21
CA ARG A 180 13.01 4.28 8.12
C ARG A 180 12.60 2.88 8.52
N ASN A 181 12.47 2.01 7.53
CA ASN A 181 12.03 0.63 7.69
C ASN A 181 13.21 -0.33 7.46
N GLY A 182 13.81 -0.76 8.57
CA GLY A 182 14.82 -1.82 8.63
C GLY A 182 14.29 -3.05 9.37
N THR A 183 13.02 -3.40 9.19
CA THR A 183 12.38 -4.53 9.90
C THR A 183 12.76 -5.90 9.33
N ASP A 184 13.34 -5.94 8.13
CA ASP A 184 13.49 -7.15 7.28
C ASP A 184 12.18 -7.91 7.08
N ASN A 185 11.05 -7.22 7.25
CA ASN A 185 9.73 -7.76 7.03
C ASN A 185 9.36 -7.54 5.56
N THR A 186 9.48 -8.59 4.74
CA THR A 186 9.28 -8.51 3.29
C THR A 186 8.28 -9.55 2.79
N GLY A 187 7.68 -9.30 1.63
CA GLY A 187 6.74 -10.23 0.99
C GLY A 187 5.55 -10.55 1.89
N PHE A 188 5.17 -11.83 1.97
CA PHE A 188 4.03 -12.30 2.77
C PHE A 188 4.13 -11.96 4.27
N SER A 189 5.33 -11.81 4.84
CA SER A 189 5.44 -11.48 6.27
C SER A 189 5.05 -10.03 6.57
N ALA A 190 5.24 -9.12 5.60
CA ALA A 190 4.83 -7.72 5.75
C ALA A 190 3.30 -7.61 5.82
N MET A 191 2.60 -8.41 5.00
CA MET A 191 1.13 -8.47 4.92
C MET A 191 0.44 -8.90 6.22
N ARG A 192 1.17 -9.32 7.26
CA ARG A 192 0.57 -9.64 8.55
C ARG A 192 -0.01 -8.40 9.24
N THR A 193 0.60 -7.23 9.04
CA THR A 193 0.23 -5.98 9.73
C THR A 193 0.31 -4.73 8.83
N ARG A 194 0.84 -4.85 7.61
CA ARG A 194 1.12 -3.72 6.70
C ARG A 194 -0.08 -2.79 6.54
N ASP A 195 -1.25 -3.33 6.21
CA ASP A 195 -2.39 -2.49 5.82
C ASP A 195 -3.00 -1.77 7.00
N MET A 196 -3.02 -2.40 8.18
CA MET A 196 -3.45 -1.76 9.43
C MET A 196 -2.46 -0.68 9.87
N PHE A 197 -1.15 -0.91 9.69
CA PHE A 197 -0.15 0.12 9.96
C PHE A 197 -0.29 1.31 8.99
N LEU A 198 -0.47 1.03 7.69
CA LEU A 198 -0.74 2.04 6.67
C LEU A 198 -2.00 2.85 7.01
N ALA A 199 -3.12 2.19 7.28
CA ALA A 199 -4.38 2.85 7.60
C ALA A 199 -4.27 3.74 8.84
N LEU A 200 -3.58 3.27 9.89
CA LEU A 200 -3.37 4.04 11.11
C LEU A 200 -2.45 5.25 10.87
N ALA A 201 -1.37 5.07 10.13
CA ALA A 201 -0.48 6.17 9.77
C ALA A 201 -1.23 7.27 8.98
N VAL A 202 -2.08 6.86 8.04
CA VAL A 202 -2.93 7.77 7.27
C VAL A 202 -3.99 8.44 8.14
N ALA A 203 -4.66 7.69 9.04
CA ALA A 203 -5.64 8.24 9.98
C ALA A 203 -5.03 9.30 10.90
N MET A 204 -3.80 9.05 11.37
CA MET A 204 -3.06 10.00 12.20
C MET A 204 -2.68 11.27 11.43
N ALA A 205 -2.21 11.13 10.19
CA ALA A 205 -1.86 12.28 9.34
C ALA A 205 -3.08 13.08 8.87
N SER A 206 -4.23 12.43 8.70
CA SER A 206 -5.47 13.07 8.26
C SER A 206 -6.35 13.61 9.39
N ALA A 207 -6.06 13.24 10.65
CA ALA A 207 -6.83 13.67 11.82
C ALA A 207 -6.92 15.21 11.97
N PRO A 208 -5.86 16.00 11.75
CA PRO A 208 -5.96 17.47 11.78
C PRO A 208 -6.95 18.07 10.78
N TYR A 209 -7.25 17.36 9.69
CA TYR A 209 -8.24 17.77 8.69
C TYR A 209 -9.67 17.33 9.04
N GLY A 210 -9.87 16.64 10.17
CA GLY A 210 -11.16 16.08 10.57
C GLY A 210 -11.65 14.94 9.67
N SER A 211 -10.72 14.14 9.11
CA SER A 211 -11.07 12.99 8.29
C SER A 211 -11.82 11.93 9.11
N THR A 212 -12.88 11.38 8.51
CA THR A 212 -13.72 10.32 9.11
C THR A 212 -13.63 9.00 8.36
N LYS A 213 -13.02 9.00 7.17
CA LYS A 213 -12.81 7.80 6.36
C LYS A 213 -11.41 7.74 5.78
N VAL A 214 -10.75 6.61 5.96
CA VAL A 214 -9.44 6.27 5.38
C VAL A 214 -9.64 5.11 4.41
N PHE A 215 -9.25 5.30 3.15
CA PHE A 215 -9.30 4.26 2.15
C PHE A 215 -7.94 3.64 1.91
N ILE A 216 -7.86 2.31 1.91
CA ILE A 216 -6.67 1.53 1.58
C ILE A 216 -6.93 0.56 0.42
N GLU A 217 -5.87 0.14 -0.27
CA GLU A 217 -5.95 -0.84 -1.38
C GLU A 217 -6.25 -2.25 -0.86
N GLY A 218 -7.12 -2.97 -1.58
CA GLY A 218 -7.38 -4.39 -1.38
C GLY A 218 -8.69 -4.69 -0.65
N ASP A 219 -9.31 -5.80 -1.04
CA ASP A 219 -10.51 -6.32 -0.40
C ASP A 219 -10.19 -7.01 0.93
N MET A 220 -11.10 -6.82 1.88
CA MET A 220 -11.06 -7.53 3.15
C MET A 220 -11.68 -8.93 2.98
N GLN A 221 -10.84 -9.95 3.08
CA GLN A 221 -11.20 -11.34 2.86
C GLN A 221 -11.75 -11.99 4.13
N VAL A 222 -12.65 -12.96 3.95
CA VAL A 222 -13.21 -13.78 5.06
C VAL A 222 -12.51 -15.15 5.16
N GLY A 223 -11.65 -15.48 4.19
CA GLY A 223 -11.03 -16.80 4.07
C GLY A 223 -10.00 -17.10 5.16
N PRO A 224 -9.88 -18.38 5.60
CA PRO A 224 -8.97 -18.80 6.68
C PRO A 224 -7.48 -18.70 6.32
N LYS A 225 -7.16 -18.44 5.03
CA LYS A 225 -5.80 -18.27 4.53
C LYS A 225 -5.35 -16.80 4.47
N SER A 226 -6.25 -15.85 4.74
CA SER A 226 -5.95 -14.43 4.69
C SER A 226 -4.97 -14.03 5.78
N HIS A 227 -4.09 -13.07 5.50
CA HIS A 227 -3.28 -12.46 6.53
C HIS A 227 -4.14 -11.59 7.45
N PHE A 228 -3.66 -11.32 8.67
CA PHE A 228 -4.46 -10.57 9.65
C PHE A 228 -4.85 -9.18 9.14
N SER A 229 -3.98 -8.48 8.40
CA SER A 229 -4.36 -7.18 7.79
C SER A 229 -5.21 -7.29 6.52
N GLU A 230 -5.52 -8.50 6.07
CA GLU A 230 -6.47 -8.79 4.98
C GLU A 230 -7.78 -9.39 5.52
N TYR A 231 -7.82 -9.80 6.79
CA TYR A 231 -8.94 -10.52 7.39
C TYR A 231 -10.04 -9.56 7.85
N LYS A 232 -11.26 -9.70 7.30
CA LYS A 232 -12.37 -8.77 7.54
C LYS A 232 -12.74 -8.58 9.03
N PRO A 233 -12.91 -9.64 9.86
CA PRO A 233 -13.18 -9.46 11.28
C PRO A 233 -12.06 -8.74 12.04
N ALA A 234 -10.79 -8.87 11.59
CA ALA A 234 -9.69 -8.12 12.17
C ALA A 234 -9.83 -6.61 11.92
N TRP A 235 -10.37 -6.21 10.77
CA TRP A 235 -10.66 -4.80 10.46
C TRP A 235 -11.84 -4.23 11.27
N GLU A 236 -12.88 -5.01 11.53
CA GLU A 236 -13.98 -4.60 12.41
C GLU A 236 -13.46 -4.33 13.82
N PHE A 237 -12.63 -5.25 14.34
CA PHE A 237 -11.91 -5.07 15.60
C PHE A 237 -10.99 -3.84 15.57
N PHE A 238 -10.18 -3.69 14.53
CA PHE A 238 -9.19 -2.62 14.42
C PHE A 238 -9.84 -1.23 14.34
N ASN A 239 -10.94 -1.09 13.59
CA ASN A 239 -11.69 0.16 13.52
C ASN A 239 -12.30 0.55 14.87
N LYS A 240 -12.79 -0.42 15.65
CA LYS A 240 -13.21 -0.16 17.03
C LYS A 240 -12.04 0.33 17.88
N LEU A 241 -10.87 -0.33 17.75
CA LEU A 241 -9.67 0.05 18.49
C LEU A 241 -9.19 1.48 18.14
N MET A 242 -9.22 1.86 16.86
CA MET A 242 -8.90 3.24 16.44
C MET A 242 -9.87 4.24 17.08
N LYS A 243 -11.17 3.97 17.05
CA LYS A 243 -12.19 4.81 17.68
C LYS A 243 -11.99 4.95 19.19
N ASP A 244 -11.77 3.83 19.88
CA ASP A 244 -11.54 3.80 21.33
C ASP A 244 -10.23 4.54 21.71
N SER A 245 -9.26 4.58 20.79
CA SER A 245 -8.03 5.38 20.95
C SER A 245 -8.22 6.88 20.68
N GLY A 246 -9.41 7.34 20.25
CA GLY A 246 -9.70 8.75 19.98
C GLY A 246 -9.51 9.19 18.52
N LEU A 247 -9.29 8.27 17.58
CA LEU A 247 -9.33 8.58 16.14
C LEU A 247 -10.76 8.45 15.63
N ASN A 248 -11.30 9.53 15.07
CA ASN A 248 -12.67 9.54 14.52
C ASN A 248 -12.78 8.89 13.13
N SER A 249 -11.66 8.47 12.55
CA SER A 249 -11.60 7.83 11.24
C SER A 249 -11.97 6.35 11.29
N GLN A 250 -12.60 5.86 10.23
CA GLN A 250 -12.77 4.44 9.94
C GLN A 250 -11.99 4.05 8.67
N ALA A 251 -11.25 2.96 8.74
CA ALA A 251 -10.55 2.39 7.60
C ALA A 251 -11.44 1.44 6.79
N GLU A 252 -11.38 1.57 5.46
CA GLU A 252 -12.16 0.80 4.49
C GLU A 252 -11.25 0.36 3.34
N GLY A 253 -11.31 -0.93 3.01
CA GLY A 253 -10.61 -1.52 1.87
C GLY A 253 -11.48 -1.40 0.63
N ILE A 254 -10.88 -0.97 -0.48
CA ILE A 254 -11.55 -0.90 -1.77
C ILE A 254 -10.64 -1.58 -2.78
N ASP A 255 -11.10 -2.70 -3.34
CA ASP A 255 -10.52 -3.30 -4.54
C ASP A 255 -11.12 -2.66 -5.80
N ALA A 256 -10.27 -2.41 -6.79
CA ALA A 256 -10.68 -1.77 -8.03
C ALA A 256 -11.14 -2.75 -9.13
N HIS A 257 -11.09 -4.07 -8.88
CA HIS A 257 -11.46 -5.17 -9.79
C HIS A 257 -10.97 -5.04 -11.26
N ASP A 258 -10.12 -5.98 -11.67
CA ASP A 258 -9.26 -5.85 -12.85
C ASP A 258 -9.93 -5.74 -14.27
N ILE A 259 -9.21 -5.04 -15.16
CA ILE A 259 -9.51 -4.59 -16.54
C ILE A 259 -10.75 -3.71 -16.73
N GLU A 260 -11.89 -4.03 -16.12
CA GLU A 260 -13.04 -3.12 -16.17
C GLU A 260 -12.65 -1.74 -15.62
N THR A 261 -11.75 -1.69 -14.62
CA THR A 261 -11.14 -0.46 -14.12
C THR A 261 -10.51 0.38 -15.23
N ILE A 262 -9.89 -0.19 -16.28
CA ILE A 262 -9.23 0.61 -17.33
C ILE A 262 -10.25 1.37 -18.17
N GLY A 263 -11.35 0.71 -18.53
CA GLY A 263 -12.47 1.37 -19.22
C GLY A 263 -13.08 2.47 -18.35
N GLU A 264 -13.19 2.23 -17.04
CA GLU A 264 -13.66 3.24 -16.08
C GLU A 264 -12.67 4.39 -15.89
N VAL A 265 -11.37 4.11 -15.84
CA VAL A 265 -10.30 5.11 -15.78
C VAL A 265 -10.35 6.03 -17.00
N ILE A 266 -10.48 5.47 -18.21
CA ILE A 266 -10.60 6.27 -19.44
C ILE A 266 -11.84 7.17 -19.38
N LYS A 267 -12.97 6.66 -18.87
CA LYS A 267 -14.18 7.47 -18.64
C LYS A 267 -13.93 8.58 -17.62
N LEU A 268 -13.23 8.29 -16.52
CA LEU A 268 -12.88 9.28 -15.49
C LEU A 268 -11.95 10.36 -16.03
N GLU A 269 -10.89 10.00 -16.76
CA GLU A 269 -9.99 10.95 -17.43
C GLU A 269 -10.79 11.94 -18.30
N LYS A 270 -11.71 11.42 -19.12
CA LYS A 270 -12.58 12.24 -19.97
C LYS A 270 -13.53 13.12 -19.17
N ASN A 271 -14.16 12.59 -18.13
CA ASN A 271 -15.17 13.31 -17.34
C ASN A 271 -14.55 14.42 -16.49
N LEU A 272 -13.34 14.19 -15.97
CA LEU A 272 -12.65 15.11 -15.07
C LEU A 272 -11.65 16.03 -15.80
N GLY A 273 -11.29 15.71 -17.04
CA GLY A 273 -10.25 16.44 -17.77
C GLY A 273 -8.86 16.28 -17.14
N ILE A 274 -8.58 15.13 -16.53
CA ILE A 274 -7.29 14.80 -15.88
C ILE A 274 -6.62 13.62 -16.56
N ASP A 275 -5.30 13.51 -16.42
CA ASP A 275 -4.52 12.36 -16.87
C ASP A 275 -4.31 11.37 -15.73
N ILE A 276 -4.73 10.12 -15.89
CA ILE A 276 -4.55 9.04 -14.90
C ILE A 276 -3.50 8.05 -15.42
N ILE A 277 -3.77 7.43 -16.56
CA ILE A 277 -2.99 6.31 -17.12
C ILE A 277 -1.50 6.63 -17.30
N PRO A 278 -1.10 7.82 -17.80
CA PRO A 278 0.31 8.16 -18.00
C PRO A 278 1.04 8.29 -16.66
N LEU A 279 0.32 8.70 -15.61
CA LEU A 279 0.87 8.88 -14.28
C LEU A 279 0.96 7.56 -13.50
N VAL A 280 0.23 6.51 -13.90
CA VAL A 280 0.17 5.25 -13.16
C VAL A 280 1.52 4.53 -13.16
N GLN A 281 1.95 4.18 -11.96
CA GLN A 281 3.18 3.45 -11.70
C GLN A 281 2.87 2.01 -11.26
N ASN A 282 2.93 1.06 -12.18
CA ASN A 282 2.55 -0.33 -11.86
C ASN A 282 3.73 -1.24 -11.49
N CYS A 283 4.96 -0.83 -11.78
CA CYS A 283 6.15 -1.63 -11.49
C CYS A 283 7.24 -0.76 -10.88
N PHE A 284 7.04 -0.37 -9.62
CA PHE A 284 8.02 0.38 -8.84
C PHE A 284 9.39 -0.31 -8.72
N THR A 285 9.42 -1.62 -8.94
CA THR A 285 10.60 -2.47 -9.01
C THR A 285 11.11 -2.76 -10.43
N ALA A 286 10.39 -2.38 -11.50
CA ALA A 286 10.77 -2.69 -12.89
C ALA A 286 12.19 -2.27 -13.27
N PRO A 287 12.69 -1.08 -12.88
CA PRO A 287 14.08 -0.69 -13.16
C PRO A 287 15.11 -1.64 -12.53
N TYR A 288 14.71 -2.34 -11.45
CA TYR A 288 15.58 -3.22 -10.67
C TYR A 288 15.33 -4.71 -10.93
N GLN A 289 14.19 -5.09 -11.52
CA GLN A 289 13.79 -6.48 -11.68
C GLN A 289 14.04 -7.04 -13.08
N MET A 290 14.00 -6.24 -14.15
CA MET A 290 14.15 -6.78 -15.51
C MET A 290 14.60 -5.70 -16.51
N GLY A 291 15.91 -5.38 -16.57
CA GLY A 291 16.46 -4.56 -17.66
C GLY A 291 16.15 -5.14 -19.05
N ASN A 292 16.06 -6.47 -19.16
CA ASN A 292 15.85 -7.17 -20.44
C ASN A 292 14.39 -7.25 -20.90
N ASN A 293 13.39 -7.19 -20.01
CA ASN A 293 11.99 -7.33 -20.42
C ASN A 293 11.44 -6.07 -21.07
N ARG A 294 11.88 -4.90 -20.60
CA ARG A 294 11.57 -3.62 -21.25
C ARG A 294 12.06 -3.62 -22.70
N GLY A 295 13.28 -4.11 -22.93
CA GLY A 295 13.88 -4.19 -24.26
C GLY A 295 13.17 -5.14 -25.25
N LYS A 296 12.48 -6.19 -24.77
CA LYS A 296 11.64 -7.05 -25.63
C LYS A 296 10.44 -6.27 -26.17
N TRP A 297 9.71 -5.56 -25.31
CA TRP A 297 8.53 -4.80 -25.72
C TRP A 297 8.88 -3.58 -26.57
N GLU A 298 9.97 -2.88 -26.25
CA GLU A 298 10.48 -1.78 -27.05
C GLU A 298 10.82 -2.24 -28.48
N ARG A 299 11.41 -3.43 -28.64
CA ARG A 299 11.76 -3.98 -29.96
C ARG A 299 10.55 -4.47 -30.75
N GLU A 300 9.62 -5.17 -30.09
CA GLU A 300 8.57 -5.95 -30.77
C GLU A 300 7.24 -5.18 -30.86
N THR A 301 7.03 -4.24 -29.94
CA THR A 301 5.83 -3.39 -29.83
C THR A 301 6.20 -1.93 -29.54
N PRO A 302 6.98 -1.26 -30.42
CA PRO A 302 7.49 0.09 -30.18
C PRO A 302 6.39 1.14 -29.98
N ALA A 303 5.27 1.07 -30.71
CA ALA A 303 4.18 2.03 -30.55
C ALA A 303 3.45 1.85 -29.21
N ILE A 304 3.24 0.60 -28.77
CA ILE A 304 2.69 0.33 -27.42
C ILE A 304 3.65 0.85 -26.34
N PHE A 305 4.95 0.61 -26.53
CA PHE A 305 6.00 1.03 -25.61
C PHE A 305 6.05 2.56 -25.46
N GLU A 306 6.15 3.31 -26.57
CA GLU A 306 6.18 4.78 -26.57
C GLU A 306 4.94 5.41 -25.91
N ASN A 307 3.79 4.74 -25.99
CA ASN A 307 2.54 5.22 -25.39
C ASN A 307 2.29 4.66 -23.98
N SER A 308 3.25 3.98 -23.37
CA SER A 308 3.18 3.44 -22.00
C SER A 308 4.09 4.21 -21.06
N SER A 309 3.78 4.19 -19.76
CA SER A 309 4.64 4.84 -18.75
C SER A 309 6.02 4.19 -18.72
N ASP A 310 7.06 4.99 -18.53
CA ASP A 310 8.47 4.56 -18.44
C ASP A 310 8.76 3.54 -17.33
N HIS A 311 7.82 3.36 -16.42
CA HIS A 311 7.96 2.48 -15.28
C HIS A 311 7.31 1.12 -15.51
N TRP A 312 6.72 0.88 -16.67
CA TRP A 312 6.09 -0.40 -17.00
C TRP A 312 7.12 -1.35 -17.59
N CYS A 313 7.22 -2.56 -17.03
CA CYS A 313 8.14 -3.58 -17.55
C CYS A 313 7.60 -4.34 -18.76
N GLY A 314 6.33 -4.16 -19.12
CA GLY A 314 5.63 -4.88 -20.19
C GLY A 314 5.31 -6.34 -19.86
N SER A 315 6.08 -7.00 -19.00
CA SER A 315 6.00 -8.45 -18.81
C SER A 315 5.15 -8.92 -17.63
N CYS A 316 4.88 -8.06 -16.64
CA CYS A 316 4.14 -8.47 -15.45
C CYS A 316 2.63 -8.44 -15.71
N ILE A 317 1.88 -9.14 -14.84
CA ILE A 317 0.43 -9.17 -14.90
C ILE A 317 -0.20 -7.76 -14.93
N LYS A 318 0.26 -6.81 -14.09
CA LYS A 318 -0.25 -5.43 -14.06
C LYS A 318 -0.02 -4.70 -15.39
N CYS A 319 1.15 -4.84 -16.01
CA CYS A 319 1.44 -4.22 -17.32
C CYS A 319 0.59 -4.81 -18.44
N ARG A 320 0.40 -6.14 -18.44
CA ARG A 320 -0.46 -6.81 -19.41
C ARG A 320 -1.92 -6.40 -19.24
N ARG A 321 -2.41 -6.30 -18.00
CA ARG A 321 -3.76 -5.80 -17.66
C ARG A 321 -4.01 -4.40 -18.21
N MET A 322 -3.12 -3.45 -17.90
CA MET A 322 -3.21 -2.09 -18.42
C MET A 322 -3.21 -2.07 -19.96
N THR A 323 -2.24 -2.76 -20.57
CA THR A 323 -2.06 -2.74 -22.03
C THR A 323 -3.28 -3.35 -22.72
N LEU A 324 -3.73 -4.52 -22.26
CA LEU A 324 -4.93 -5.19 -22.76
C LEU A 324 -6.16 -4.30 -22.64
N GLY A 325 -6.40 -3.71 -21.46
CA GLY A 325 -7.53 -2.81 -21.24
C GLY A 325 -7.49 -1.59 -22.16
N ARG A 326 -6.32 -0.96 -22.33
CA ARG A 326 -6.17 0.21 -23.20
C ARG A 326 -6.43 -0.10 -24.67
N ILE A 327 -5.99 -1.27 -25.15
CA ILE A 327 -6.30 -1.73 -26.51
C ILE A 327 -7.80 -2.01 -26.64
N TYR A 328 -8.37 -2.77 -25.70
CA TYR A 328 -9.75 -3.24 -25.74
C TYR A 328 -10.77 -2.10 -25.64
N TYR A 329 -10.57 -1.15 -24.73
CA TYR A 329 -11.46 0.01 -24.57
C TYR A 329 -11.10 1.20 -25.47
N HIS A 330 -10.22 1.00 -26.45
CA HIS A 330 -9.85 2.01 -27.45
C HIS A 330 -9.33 3.32 -26.84
N ASP A 331 -8.36 3.22 -25.92
CA ASP A 331 -7.63 4.38 -25.40
C ASP A 331 -7.16 5.26 -26.59
N PRO A 332 -7.50 6.56 -26.63
CA PRO A 332 -7.09 7.45 -27.71
C PRO A 332 -5.57 7.47 -27.96
N ARG A 333 -4.76 7.28 -26.92
CA ARG A 333 -3.28 7.19 -27.03
C ARG A 333 -2.84 5.95 -27.83
N PHE A 334 -3.67 4.91 -27.84
CA PHE A 334 -3.41 3.65 -28.57
C PHE A 334 -4.06 3.62 -29.96
N ALA A 335 -4.75 4.68 -30.38
CA ALA A 335 -5.48 4.71 -31.65
C ALA A 335 -4.59 4.47 -32.89
N LYS A 336 -3.29 4.80 -32.80
CA LYS A 336 -2.32 4.62 -33.88
C LYS A 336 -1.44 3.38 -33.73
N VAL A 337 -1.68 2.54 -32.71
CA VAL A 337 -0.90 1.32 -32.51
C VAL A 337 -1.14 0.36 -33.69
N PRO A 338 -0.09 -0.10 -34.39
CA PRO A 338 -0.24 -1.01 -35.53
C PRO A 338 -0.88 -2.34 -35.12
N LYS A 339 -1.77 -2.89 -35.95
CA LYS A 339 -2.38 -4.21 -35.73
C LYS A 339 -1.35 -5.32 -35.50
N ARG A 340 -0.17 -5.24 -36.13
CA ARG A 340 0.92 -6.20 -35.92
C ARG A 340 1.40 -6.26 -34.46
N GLU A 341 1.43 -5.11 -33.77
CA GLU A 341 1.88 -5.02 -32.37
C GLU A 341 0.81 -5.53 -31.42
N ILE A 342 -0.47 -5.24 -31.71
CA ILE A 342 -1.60 -5.82 -30.97
C ILE A 342 -1.58 -7.35 -31.09
N LYS A 343 -1.39 -7.88 -32.30
CA LYS A 343 -1.27 -9.34 -32.52
C LYS A 343 -0.09 -9.94 -31.79
N TYR A 344 1.06 -9.26 -31.80
CA TYR A 344 2.23 -9.69 -31.03
C TYR A 344 1.91 -9.75 -29.54
N PHE A 345 1.35 -8.67 -28.98
CA PHE A 345 0.99 -8.57 -27.57
C PHE A 345 0.02 -9.68 -27.13
N VAL A 346 -1.01 -9.96 -27.93
CA VAL A 346 -1.99 -11.01 -27.65
C VAL A 346 -1.30 -12.38 -27.64
N ASN A 347 -0.53 -12.72 -28.67
CA ASN A 347 0.19 -13.99 -28.75
C ASN A 347 1.21 -14.16 -27.62
N ASP A 348 1.94 -13.10 -27.29
CA ASP A 348 2.90 -13.09 -26.19
C ASP A 348 2.21 -13.25 -24.83
N THR A 349 1.00 -12.71 -24.68
CA THR A 349 0.20 -12.87 -23.45
C THR A 349 -0.32 -14.30 -23.31
N TYR A 350 -0.78 -14.94 -24.39
CA TYR A 350 -1.13 -16.36 -24.36
C TYR A 350 0.07 -17.25 -24.01
N LYS A 351 1.23 -17.04 -24.64
CA LYS A 351 2.46 -17.78 -24.30
C LYS A 351 2.85 -17.58 -22.84
N TRP A 352 2.76 -16.36 -22.33
CA TRP A 352 3.05 -16.07 -20.93
C TRP A 352 2.08 -16.77 -19.96
N LEU A 353 0.81 -16.93 -20.34
CA LEU A 353 -0.16 -17.72 -19.56
C LEU A 353 0.18 -19.21 -19.54
N GLU A 354 0.62 -19.75 -20.68
CA GLU A 354 1.04 -21.16 -20.80
C GLU A 354 2.34 -21.43 -20.04
N GLU A 355 3.33 -20.55 -20.16
CA GLU A 355 4.64 -20.66 -19.48
C GLU A 355 4.52 -20.52 -17.96
N TYR A 356 3.57 -19.73 -17.48
CA TYR A 356 3.37 -19.44 -16.06
C TYR A 356 1.93 -19.76 -15.62
N PRO A 357 1.56 -21.04 -15.50
CA PRO A 357 0.17 -21.45 -15.26
C PRO A 357 -0.39 -20.90 -13.94
N ASN A 358 0.44 -20.74 -12.90
CA ASN A 358 0.01 -20.17 -11.61
C ASN A 358 -0.36 -18.68 -11.70
N ASN A 359 -0.02 -17.97 -12.78
CA ASN A 359 -0.47 -16.60 -12.99
C ASN A 359 -1.92 -16.54 -13.48
N SER A 360 -2.48 -17.64 -14.00
CA SER A 360 -3.89 -17.71 -14.40
C SER A 360 -4.82 -17.50 -13.21
N ASP A 361 -4.43 -17.98 -12.01
CA ASP A 361 -5.15 -17.76 -10.75
C ASP A 361 -5.26 -16.28 -10.36
N LEU A 362 -4.34 -15.46 -10.85
CA LEU A 362 -4.30 -14.03 -10.57
C LEU A 362 -5.11 -13.21 -11.58
N ILE A 363 -5.67 -13.83 -12.62
CA ILE A 363 -6.30 -13.16 -13.77
C ILE A 363 -7.82 -13.27 -13.67
N SER A 364 -8.52 -12.18 -13.97
CA SER A 364 -9.98 -12.14 -13.93
C SER A 364 -10.59 -12.81 -15.17
N GLU A 365 -11.85 -13.24 -15.06
CA GLU A 365 -12.62 -13.72 -16.21
C GLU A 365 -12.75 -12.65 -17.30
N SER A 366 -12.93 -11.38 -16.91
CA SER A 366 -12.99 -10.24 -17.84
C SER A 366 -11.70 -10.12 -18.67
N PHE A 367 -10.54 -10.35 -18.07
CA PHE A 367 -9.26 -10.36 -18.78
C PHE A 367 -9.24 -11.41 -19.89
N LEU A 368 -9.59 -12.66 -19.56
CA LEU A 368 -9.54 -13.75 -20.53
C LEU A 368 -10.53 -13.52 -21.68
N ARG A 369 -11.73 -13.02 -21.37
CA ARG A 369 -12.73 -12.64 -22.37
C ARG A 369 -12.22 -11.54 -23.30
N HIS A 370 -11.62 -10.47 -22.77
CA HIS A 370 -11.10 -9.37 -23.58
C HIS A 370 -9.90 -9.81 -24.42
N LEU A 371 -9.00 -10.63 -23.86
CA LEU A 371 -7.89 -11.23 -24.61
C LEU A 371 -8.41 -12.08 -25.77
N GLY A 372 -9.43 -12.92 -25.53
CA GLY A 372 -10.08 -13.73 -26.56
C GLY A 372 -10.72 -12.88 -27.66
N ASN A 373 -11.44 -11.82 -27.30
CA ASN A 373 -12.06 -10.88 -28.24
C ASN A 373 -11.03 -10.15 -29.10
N LEU A 374 -9.87 -9.77 -28.54
CA LEU A 374 -8.79 -9.21 -29.34
C LEU A 374 -8.13 -10.28 -30.21
N GLY A 375 -8.00 -11.50 -29.70
CA GLY A 375 -7.49 -12.65 -30.44
C GLY A 375 -8.30 -12.95 -31.70
N THR A 376 -9.63 -12.96 -31.61
CA THR A 376 -10.52 -13.23 -32.76
C THR A 376 -10.58 -12.08 -33.77
N ASN A 377 -10.48 -10.82 -33.31
CA ASN A 377 -10.52 -9.62 -34.17
C ASN A 377 -9.15 -9.22 -34.77
N SER A 378 -8.07 -9.90 -34.39
CA SER A 378 -6.70 -9.62 -34.87
C SER A 378 -6.25 -10.52 -36.03
N PHE A 379 -7.16 -11.30 -36.61
CA PHE A 379 -6.94 -12.13 -37.81
C PHE A 379 -7.77 -11.64 -38.99
#